data_AF-A0A520YAK0-F1
#
_entry.id   AF-A0A520YAK0-F1
#
_cell.length_a   1.000
_cell.length_b   1.000
_cell.length_c   1.000
_cell.angle_alpha   90.00
_cell.angle_beta   90.00
_cell.angle_gamma   90.00
#
_symmetry.space_group_name_H-M   'P 1'
#
loop_
_entity.id
_entity.type
_entity.pdbx_description
1 polymer ?
#
loop_
_entity_poly.entity_id
_entity_poly.type
_entity_poly.pdbx_seq_one_letter_code
_entity_poly.pdbx_strand_id
1 'polypeptide(L)'
;GSGQLGFIVNPRSIFHFVTGRNFAPTQNEGNVVGLAYVSQVCAGSGLNTSLTDAGDTDALQPTPVSLIMAHEIGHNLGAQHDDPATNGCDASGYIMSGNIGQAGSATSEFSSCSIQDINNEVGASMSSICFDFPVDVEIVASASNQTEPPAATAFATQFRVTRADGFLPVDEMRVEAMLETPLNGYFTSASIPGGSCSVAADTVSCTASDPPPSFDVVLGAYVEQGADAFTITAAAQSITNGTADLVAGNDTATVSYDRFGPPLPTAPAVQPPTSEPSPGSGGGGASGIFFVAWLALLSFRRVLLRVSHR
;
A
#
# COMPACT_ATOMS: atom_id res chain seq x y z
N GLY A 1 19.33 -18.63 9.41
CA GLY A 1 18.46 -17.93 8.44
C GLY A 1 17.53 -18.96 7.86
N SER A 2 16.27 -18.62 7.65
CA SER A 2 15.20 -19.54 7.22
C SER A 2 15.36 -20.12 5.80
N GLY A 3 16.42 -19.76 5.05
CA GLY A 3 16.63 -20.21 3.67
C GLY A 3 15.59 -19.64 2.68
N GLN A 4 14.73 -18.73 3.13
CA GLN A 4 13.70 -18.08 2.32
C GLN A 4 14.29 -16.87 1.60
N LEU A 5 14.06 -16.79 0.29
CA LEU A 5 14.29 -15.57 -0.48
C LEU A 5 13.19 -14.55 -0.15
N GLY A 6 13.53 -13.28 0.03
CA GLY A 6 12.54 -12.22 0.17
C GLY A 6 11.78 -12.04 -1.15
N PHE A 7 10.47 -11.89 -1.10
CA PHE A 7 9.62 -11.56 -2.23
C PHE A 7 8.43 -10.72 -1.76
N ILE A 8 7.83 -9.98 -2.68
CA ILE A 8 6.61 -9.20 -2.42
C ILE A 8 5.44 -10.18 -2.36
N VAL A 9 4.72 -10.19 -1.23
CA VAL A 9 3.58 -11.07 -1.05
C VAL A 9 2.34 -10.38 -1.60
N ASN A 10 1.76 -10.96 -2.65
CA ASN A 10 0.45 -10.56 -3.15
C ASN A 10 -0.54 -11.72 -2.96
N PRO A 11 -1.48 -11.64 -2.00
CA PRO A 11 -2.44 -12.72 -1.75
C PRO A 11 -3.41 -12.96 -2.91
N ARG A 12 -3.49 -12.04 -3.88
CA ARG A 12 -4.30 -12.18 -5.10
C ARG A 12 -3.52 -12.78 -6.28
N SER A 13 -2.20 -12.83 -6.22
CA SER A 13 -1.37 -13.43 -7.29
C SER A 13 -1.34 -14.96 -7.19
N ILE A 14 -0.94 -15.66 -8.25
CA ILE A 14 -0.90 -17.12 -8.23
C ILE A 14 0.21 -17.60 -7.29
N PHE A 15 -0.14 -18.50 -6.37
CA PHE A 15 0.83 -19.22 -5.55
C PHE A 15 1.01 -20.65 -6.10
N HIS A 16 2.20 -20.96 -6.61
CA HIS A 16 2.52 -22.29 -7.10
C HIS A 16 3.47 -23.02 -6.16
N PHE A 17 3.06 -24.16 -5.61
CA PHE A 17 3.88 -24.98 -4.72
C PHE A 17 4.58 -26.12 -5.45
N VAL A 18 5.91 -26.12 -5.48
CA VAL A 18 6.70 -27.23 -6.03
C VAL A 18 7.20 -28.12 -4.89
N THR A 19 6.95 -29.42 -4.97
CA THR A 19 7.34 -30.38 -3.94
C THR A 19 8.00 -31.63 -4.51
N GLY A 20 8.93 -32.22 -3.78
CA GLY A 20 9.52 -33.53 -4.14
C GLY A 20 8.70 -34.73 -3.65
N ARG A 21 7.43 -34.54 -3.28
CA ARG A 21 6.55 -35.63 -2.84
C ARG A 21 5.97 -36.33 -4.06
N ASN A 22 6.12 -37.64 -4.11
CA ASN A 22 5.46 -38.47 -5.11
C ASN A 22 3.95 -38.56 -4.83
N PHE A 23 3.11 -38.05 -5.74
CA PHE A 23 1.65 -38.13 -5.66
C PHE A 23 1.05 -39.42 -6.26
N ALA A 24 1.85 -40.19 -6.98
CA ALA A 24 1.50 -41.48 -7.57
C ALA A 24 2.31 -42.60 -6.88
N PRO A 25 1.98 -42.97 -5.62
CA PRO A 25 2.76 -43.95 -4.85
C PRO A 25 2.67 -45.38 -5.40
N THR A 26 1.72 -45.66 -6.31
CA THR A 26 1.54 -46.98 -6.93
C THR A 26 1.21 -46.87 -8.42
N GLN A 27 1.73 -47.80 -9.24
CA GLN A 27 1.60 -47.82 -10.71
C GLN A 27 0.16 -47.99 -11.27
N ASN A 28 -0.84 -48.21 -10.41
CA ASN A 28 -2.22 -48.51 -10.79
C ASN A 28 -3.22 -47.39 -10.43
N GLU A 29 -2.76 -46.35 -9.75
CA GLU A 29 -3.53 -45.14 -9.47
C GLU A 29 -3.06 -44.10 -10.49
N GLY A 30 -3.98 -43.45 -11.21
CA GLY A 30 -3.62 -42.52 -12.28
C GLY A 30 -2.52 -41.55 -11.84
N ASN A 31 -1.52 -41.33 -12.70
CA ASN A 31 -0.34 -40.54 -12.36
C ASN A 31 -0.72 -39.05 -12.32
N VAL A 32 -1.19 -38.56 -11.18
CA VAL A 32 -1.36 -37.14 -10.90
C VAL A 32 0.02 -36.58 -10.56
N VAL A 33 0.46 -35.54 -11.28
CA VAL A 33 1.77 -34.89 -11.05
C VAL A 33 1.63 -33.39 -10.79
N GLY A 34 0.40 -32.90 -10.79
CA GLY A 34 0.05 -31.54 -10.40
C GLY A 34 -1.43 -31.44 -10.08
N LEU A 35 -1.81 -30.35 -9.42
CA LEU A 35 -3.21 -30.03 -9.14
C LEU A 35 -3.37 -28.52 -9.03
N ALA A 36 -4.45 -28.01 -9.62
CA ALA A 36 -4.82 -26.61 -9.58
C ALA A 36 -6.33 -26.44 -9.42
N TYR A 37 -6.74 -25.35 -8.78
CA TYR A 37 -8.12 -24.89 -8.92
C TYR A 37 -8.29 -24.19 -10.26
N VAL A 38 -9.37 -24.52 -10.97
CA VAL A 38 -9.67 -23.92 -12.27
C VAL A 38 -10.36 -22.57 -12.10
N SER A 39 -10.01 -21.59 -12.94
CA SER A 39 -10.65 -20.26 -12.97
C SER A 39 -10.57 -19.55 -11.63
N GLN A 40 -9.37 -19.52 -11.03
CA GLN A 40 -9.14 -18.86 -9.74
C GLN A 40 -8.08 -17.77 -9.81
N VAL A 41 -7.65 -17.35 -11.00
CA VAL A 41 -6.74 -16.22 -11.14
C VAL A 41 -7.34 -14.98 -10.46
N CYS A 42 -6.52 -14.21 -9.74
CA CYS A 42 -6.94 -13.01 -9.02
C CYS A 42 -7.91 -13.22 -7.84
N ALA A 43 -8.32 -14.46 -7.54
CA ALA A 43 -9.31 -14.74 -6.51
C ALA A 43 -8.82 -14.32 -5.12
N GLY A 44 -9.69 -13.68 -4.33
CA GLY A 44 -9.40 -13.30 -2.93
C GLY A 44 -9.57 -14.42 -1.91
N SER A 45 -10.00 -15.60 -2.34
CA SER A 45 -10.29 -16.76 -1.49
C SER A 45 -9.06 -17.58 -1.12
N GLY A 46 -7.90 -17.29 -1.72
CA GLY A 46 -6.69 -18.13 -1.62
C GLY A 46 -6.69 -19.35 -2.53
N LEU A 47 -7.72 -19.52 -3.36
CA LEU A 47 -7.86 -20.64 -4.31
C LEU A 47 -7.05 -20.43 -5.61
N ASN A 48 -6.41 -19.28 -5.79
CA ASN A 48 -5.37 -18.95 -6.77
C ASN A 48 -4.07 -19.76 -6.55
N THR A 49 -4.21 -21.04 -6.20
CA THR A 49 -3.13 -21.93 -5.82
C THR A 49 -3.08 -23.13 -6.76
N SER A 50 -1.85 -23.56 -7.04
CA SER A 50 -1.53 -24.78 -7.77
C SER A 50 -0.31 -25.44 -7.16
N LEU A 51 -0.11 -26.72 -7.48
CA LEU A 51 1.05 -27.47 -7.02
C LEU A 51 1.56 -28.46 -8.05
N THR A 52 2.85 -28.79 -7.98
CA THR A 52 3.52 -29.74 -8.88
C THR A 52 4.46 -30.66 -8.11
N ASP A 53 4.44 -31.93 -8.49
CA ASP A 53 5.39 -32.96 -8.10
C ASP A 53 6.67 -32.85 -8.94
N ALA A 54 7.81 -32.75 -8.26
CA ALA A 54 9.17 -32.74 -8.82
C ALA A 54 10.03 -33.90 -8.27
N GLY A 55 9.43 -34.86 -7.55
CA GLY A 55 10.10 -35.92 -6.81
C GLY A 55 10.41 -37.18 -7.63
N ASP A 56 9.63 -37.48 -8.66
CA ASP A 56 9.81 -38.66 -9.51
C ASP A 56 10.23 -38.27 -10.94
N THR A 57 11.53 -38.02 -11.13
CA THR A 57 12.07 -37.66 -12.45
C THR A 57 12.02 -38.81 -13.47
N ASP A 58 11.79 -40.05 -13.01
CA ASP A 58 11.76 -41.25 -13.85
C ASP A 58 10.35 -41.52 -14.39
N ALA A 59 9.31 -41.36 -13.56
CA ALA A 59 7.91 -41.38 -14.02
C ALA A 59 7.54 -40.17 -14.89
N LEU A 60 8.26 -39.06 -14.71
CA LEU A 60 8.09 -37.83 -15.47
C LEU A 60 8.82 -37.83 -16.81
N GLN A 61 9.63 -38.82 -17.19
CA GLN A 61 10.30 -38.80 -18.49
C GLN A 61 9.29 -38.91 -19.65
N PRO A 62 9.27 -37.98 -20.64
CA PRO A 62 10.20 -36.87 -20.90
C PRO A 62 9.65 -35.45 -20.59
N THR A 63 8.65 -35.33 -19.73
CA THR A 63 7.94 -34.10 -19.36
C THR A 63 8.70 -33.28 -18.31
N PRO A 64 9.19 -32.07 -18.62
CA PRO A 64 9.85 -31.21 -17.65
C PRO A 64 8.87 -30.72 -16.57
N VAL A 65 9.35 -30.56 -15.31
CA VAL A 65 8.56 -29.96 -14.21
C VAL A 65 7.97 -28.61 -14.62
N SER A 66 8.69 -27.80 -15.40
CA SER A 66 8.19 -26.53 -15.91
C SER A 66 6.95 -26.66 -16.80
N LEU A 67 6.80 -27.76 -17.54
CA LEU A 67 5.63 -28.01 -18.37
C LEU A 67 4.41 -28.34 -17.51
N ILE A 68 4.62 -29.10 -16.43
CA ILE A 68 3.57 -29.40 -15.45
C ILE A 68 3.17 -28.11 -14.73
N MET A 69 4.12 -27.29 -14.31
CA MET A 69 3.82 -25.97 -13.74
C MET A 69 2.99 -25.12 -14.71
N ALA A 70 3.36 -25.09 -16.00
CA ALA A 70 2.61 -24.36 -17.01
C ALA A 70 1.18 -24.91 -17.20
N HIS A 71 1.00 -26.22 -17.13
CA HIS A 71 -0.31 -26.89 -17.18
C HIS A 71 -1.20 -26.46 -16.00
N GLU A 72 -0.68 -26.53 -14.78
CA GLU A 72 -1.43 -26.15 -13.58
C GLU A 72 -1.72 -24.64 -13.49
N ILE A 73 -0.78 -23.81 -13.94
CA ILE A 73 -1.03 -22.36 -14.09
C ILE A 73 -2.10 -22.12 -15.17
N GLY A 74 -2.10 -22.90 -16.25
CA GLY A 74 -3.14 -22.89 -17.28
C GLY A 74 -4.53 -23.14 -16.68
N HIS A 75 -4.66 -24.13 -15.78
CA HIS A 75 -5.88 -24.35 -15.01
C HIS A 75 -6.25 -23.14 -14.13
N ASN A 76 -5.32 -22.57 -13.35
CA ASN A 76 -5.62 -21.35 -12.57
C ASN A 76 -6.13 -20.20 -13.46
N LEU A 77 -5.59 -20.09 -14.68
CA LEU A 77 -6.00 -19.16 -15.72
C LEU A 77 -7.25 -19.60 -16.49
N GLY A 78 -7.93 -20.68 -16.10
CA GLY A 78 -9.24 -21.09 -16.63
C GLY A 78 -9.24 -22.16 -17.71
N ALA A 79 -8.08 -22.59 -18.22
CA ALA A 79 -8.02 -23.64 -19.22
C ALA A 79 -8.52 -24.98 -18.69
N GLN A 80 -9.34 -25.67 -19.48
CA GLN A 80 -9.64 -27.09 -19.27
C GLN A 80 -8.60 -27.96 -19.99
N HIS A 81 -8.63 -29.27 -19.75
CA HIS A 81 -7.86 -30.21 -20.57
C HIS A 81 -8.30 -30.13 -22.04
N ASP A 82 -7.36 -30.31 -22.96
CA ASP A 82 -7.66 -30.50 -24.37
C ASP A 82 -8.31 -31.88 -24.58
N ASP A 83 -9.49 -31.91 -25.20
CA ASP A 83 -10.22 -33.15 -25.44
C ASP A 83 -11.21 -33.01 -26.63
N PRO A 84 -11.06 -33.85 -27.68
CA PRO A 84 -11.90 -33.78 -28.86
C PRO A 84 -13.39 -33.94 -28.57
N ALA A 85 -13.75 -34.65 -27.49
CA ALA A 85 -15.14 -34.91 -27.14
C ALA A 85 -15.82 -33.71 -26.43
N THR A 86 -15.05 -32.91 -25.69
CA THR A 86 -15.60 -31.85 -24.83
C THR A 86 -15.40 -30.45 -25.41
N ASN A 87 -14.21 -30.16 -25.95
CA ASN A 87 -13.89 -28.84 -26.52
C ASN A 87 -13.40 -28.91 -27.98
N GLY A 88 -13.20 -30.11 -28.54
CA GLY A 88 -12.84 -30.29 -29.95
C GLY A 88 -11.36 -30.07 -30.25
N CYS A 89 -10.52 -29.81 -29.24
CA CYS A 89 -9.08 -29.76 -29.39
C CYS A 89 -8.43 -31.14 -29.28
N ASP A 90 -7.30 -31.33 -29.97
CA ASP A 90 -6.55 -32.59 -29.89
C ASP A 90 -6.09 -32.87 -28.46
N ALA A 91 -6.35 -34.08 -27.95
CA ALA A 91 -6.01 -34.48 -26.58
C ALA A 91 -4.50 -34.62 -26.30
N SER A 92 -3.65 -34.32 -27.29
CA SER A 92 -2.20 -34.48 -27.23
C SER A 92 -1.50 -33.40 -28.08
N GLY A 93 -0.28 -33.05 -27.72
CA GLY A 93 0.60 -32.13 -28.44
C GLY A 93 0.70 -30.72 -27.84
N TYR A 94 -0.11 -30.45 -26.81
CA TYR A 94 -0.22 -29.12 -26.19
C TYR A 94 -0.07 -29.18 -24.67
N ILE A 95 0.20 -28.02 -24.05
CA ILE A 95 0.41 -27.90 -22.60
C ILE A 95 -0.76 -28.50 -21.79
N MET A 96 -2.02 -28.30 -22.22
CA MET A 96 -3.20 -28.78 -21.51
C MET A 96 -3.64 -30.21 -21.88
N SER A 97 -2.76 -30.99 -22.49
CA SER A 97 -3.01 -32.43 -22.68
C SER A 97 -3.19 -33.10 -21.32
N GLY A 98 -4.32 -33.79 -21.10
CA GLY A 98 -4.69 -34.30 -19.77
C GLY A 98 -3.90 -35.51 -19.26
N ASN A 99 -2.95 -36.04 -20.04
CA ASN A 99 -2.08 -37.13 -19.59
C ASN A 99 -0.60 -36.80 -19.82
N ILE A 100 0.25 -37.28 -18.90
CA ILE A 100 1.71 -37.13 -18.96
C ILE A 100 2.24 -37.72 -20.26
N GLY A 101 3.20 -37.02 -20.88
CA GLY A 101 3.85 -37.43 -22.12
C GLY A 101 3.03 -37.18 -23.39
N GLN A 102 1.74 -36.81 -23.27
CA GLN A 102 0.92 -36.47 -24.44
C GLN A 102 1.18 -35.05 -24.96
N ALA A 103 1.58 -34.12 -24.11
CA ALA A 103 2.04 -32.80 -24.56
C ALA A 103 3.22 -32.94 -25.54
N GLY A 104 4.07 -33.96 -25.36
CA GLY A 104 5.31 -34.13 -26.11
C GLY A 104 6.43 -33.27 -25.51
N SER A 105 7.63 -33.83 -25.36
CA SER A 105 8.75 -33.16 -24.68
C SER A 105 9.28 -31.88 -25.36
N ALA A 106 8.83 -31.61 -26.59
CA ALA A 106 9.20 -30.43 -27.36
C ALA A 106 8.09 -29.35 -27.44
N THR A 107 6.89 -29.61 -26.89
CA THR A 107 5.82 -28.62 -26.94
C THR A 107 6.00 -27.55 -25.87
N SER A 108 5.76 -26.30 -26.23
CA SER A 108 5.65 -25.17 -25.32
C SER A 108 4.41 -24.33 -25.64
N GLU A 109 3.42 -24.92 -26.30
CA GLU A 109 2.26 -24.22 -26.84
C GLU A 109 0.96 -24.67 -26.17
N PHE A 110 0.08 -23.71 -25.91
CA PHE A 110 -1.32 -23.96 -25.58
C PHE A 110 -2.11 -24.21 -26.86
N SER A 111 -3.11 -25.08 -26.80
CA SER A 111 -4.05 -25.27 -27.91
C SER A 111 -4.90 -24.02 -28.12
N SER A 112 -5.61 -23.94 -29.25
CA SER A 112 -6.59 -22.87 -29.49
C SER A 112 -7.72 -22.85 -28.46
N CYS A 113 -8.14 -24.01 -27.93
CA CYS A 113 -9.19 -24.10 -26.91
C CYS A 113 -8.68 -23.55 -25.58
N SER A 114 -7.48 -23.98 -25.17
CA SER A 114 -6.82 -23.47 -23.97
C SER A 114 -6.62 -21.95 -24.02
N ILE A 115 -6.17 -21.41 -25.15
CA ILE A 115 -6.01 -19.96 -25.34
C ILE A 115 -7.36 -19.24 -25.23
N GLN A 116 -8.43 -19.82 -25.78
CA GLN A 116 -9.77 -19.24 -25.68
C GLN A 116 -10.25 -19.19 -24.23
N ASP A 117 -10.12 -20.30 -23.49
CA ASP A 117 -10.50 -20.37 -22.08
C ASP A 117 -9.70 -19.37 -21.24
N ILE A 118 -8.38 -19.32 -21.44
CA ILE A 118 -7.50 -18.37 -20.76
C ILE A 118 -7.91 -16.93 -21.04
N ASN A 119 -8.16 -16.59 -22.31
CA ASN A 119 -8.58 -15.24 -22.66
C ASN A 119 -9.93 -14.86 -22.04
N ASN A 120 -10.87 -15.80 -21.94
CA ASN A 120 -12.16 -15.56 -21.30
C ASN A 120 -11.99 -15.30 -19.80
N GLU A 121 -11.22 -16.14 -19.10
CA GLU A 121 -10.98 -15.99 -17.67
C GLU A 121 -10.17 -14.73 -17.35
N VAL A 122 -9.09 -14.47 -18.10
CA VAL A 122 -8.30 -13.24 -17.97
C VAL A 122 -9.19 -12.02 -18.24
N GLY A 123 -10.03 -12.06 -19.28
CA GLY A 123 -10.96 -10.97 -19.58
C GLY A 123 -12.02 -10.74 -18.49
N ALA A 124 -12.41 -11.79 -17.76
CA ALA A 124 -13.45 -11.72 -16.74
C ALA A 124 -12.92 -11.39 -15.34
N SER A 125 -11.75 -11.92 -14.98
CA SER A 125 -11.29 -12.00 -13.59
C SER A 125 -9.97 -11.24 -13.34
N MET A 126 -9.25 -10.86 -14.38
CA MET A 126 -7.95 -10.20 -14.23
C MET A 126 -8.09 -8.74 -13.76
N SER A 127 -7.28 -8.36 -12.78
CA SER A 127 -7.12 -6.96 -12.38
C SER A 127 -5.67 -6.64 -12.06
N SER A 128 -5.32 -5.35 -12.03
CA SER A 128 -3.99 -4.89 -11.60
C SER A 128 -3.64 -5.37 -10.19
N ILE A 129 -4.63 -5.63 -9.34
CA ILE A 129 -4.44 -6.07 -7.95
C ILE A 129 -3.65 -7.38 -7.85
N CYS A 130 -3.70 -8.28 -8.85
CA CYS A 130 -3.06 -9.60 -8.78
C CYS A 130 -1.79 -9.78 -9.64
N PHE A 131 -1.51 -8.86 -10.58
CA PHE A 131 -0.48 -9.11 -11.60
C PHE A 131 0.80 -8.27 -11.49
N ASP A 132 0.73 -7.09 -10.89
CA ASP A 132 1.88 -6.39 -10.33
C ASP A 132 1.36 -5.07 -9.74
N PHE A 133 2.04 -4.55 -8.72
CA PHE A 133 1.76 -3.26 -8.07
C PHE A 133 0.61 -3.16 -7.04
N PRO A 134 0.17 -4.22 -6.32
CA PRO A 134 -0.75 -4.00 -5.21
C PRO A 134 -0.03 -3.20 -4.12
N VAL A 135 -0.55 -2.02 -3.83
CA VAL A 135 -0.25 -1.31 -2.59
C VAL A 135 -1.37 -1.64 -1.62
N ASP A 136 -1.13 -1.55 -0.33
CA ASP A 136 -2.21 -1.64 0.66
C ASP A 136 -2.16 -0.38 1.49
N VAL A 137 -3.19 0.44 1.41
CA VAL A 137 -3.38 1.63 2.22
C VAL A 137 -4.42 1.30 3.28
N GLU A 138 -4.17 1.72 4.51
CA GLU A 138 -5.13 1.57 5.60
C GLU A 138 -5.19 2.88 6.35
N ILE A 139 -6.40 3.29 6.74
CA ILE A 139 -6.61 4.41 7.64
C ILE A 139 -7.45 3.98 8.84
N VAL A 140 -7.03 4.41 10.02
CA VAL A 140 -7.76 4.16 11.27
C VAL A 140 -7.82 5.42 12.13
N ALA A 141 -8.91 5.61 12.86
CA ALA A 141 -8.98 6.66 13.88
C ALA A 141 -7.99 6.34 15.01
N SER A 142 -7.16 7.31 15.40
CA SER A 142 -6.14 7.07 16.42
C SER A 142 -6.78 6.84 17.80
N ALA A 143 -6.31 5.81 18.51
CA ALA A 143 -6.71 5.55 19.90
C ALA A 143 -6.30 6.68 20.88
N SER A 144 -5.43 7.59 20.45
CA SER A 144 -5.05 8.81 21.22
C SER A 144 -6.10 9.92 21.16
N ASN A 145 -7.13 9.78 20.32
CA ASN A 145 -8.19 10.78 20.22
C ASN A 145 -8.95 10.90 21.54
N GLN A 146 -9.27 12.13 21.92
CA GLN A 146 -10.04 12.43 23.13
C GLN A 146 -11.43 11.80 23.02
N THR A 147 -11.96 11.17 24.07
CA THR A 147 -13.34 10.64 24.05
C THR A 147 -14.39 11.73 24.29
N GLU A 148 -14.02 12.82 24.97
CA GLU A 148 -14.88 13.97 25.27
C GLU A 148 -14.13 15.27 24.96
N PRO A 149 -13.99 15.65 23.67
CA PRO A 149 -13.31 16.89 23.31
C PRO A 149 -14.06 18.13 23.83
N PRO A 150 -13.38 19.26 24.04
CA PRO A 150 -14.02 20.48 24.54
C PRO A 150 -14.99 21.06 23.50
N ALA A 151 -16.18 21.47 23.95
CA ALA A 151 -17.08 22.31 23.15
C ALA A 151 -16.58 23.75 23.10
N ALA A 152 -16.93 24.48 22.04
CA ALA A 152 -16.61 25.88 21.82
C ALA A 152 -15.11 26.22 21.91
N THR A 153 -14.23 25.22 21.76
CA THR A 153 -12.78 25.38 21.72
C THR A 153 -12.20 24.46 20.66
N ALA A 154 -11.16 24.90 19.95
CA ALA A 154 -10.47 24.06 18.98
C ALA A 154 -9.76 22.89 19.67
N PHE A 155 -9.86 21.70 19.09
CA PHE A 155 -9.15 20.50 19.52
C PHE A 155 -8.59 19.76 18.30
N ALA A 156 -7.72 18.79 18.55
CA ALA A 156 -7.13 17.97 17.50
C ALA A 156 -7.75 16.56 17.52
N THR A 157 -8.07 16.05 16.34
CA THR A 157 -8.32 14.63 16.09
C THR A 157 -7.29 14.09 15.12
N GLN A 158 -6.98 12.79 15.23
CA GLN A 158 -5.90 12.15 14.51
C GLN A 158 -6.39 10.88 13.83
N PHE A 159 -5.93 10.69 12.60
CA PHE A 159 -6.04 9.44 11.87
C PHE A 159 -4.65 8.91 11.61
N ARG A 160 -4.45 7.61 11.82
CA ARG A 160 -3.22 6.93 11.43
C ARG A 160 -3.42 6.33 10.06
N VAL A 161 -2.50 6.64 9.15
CA VAL A 161 -2.41 6.01 7.84
C VAL A 161 -1.23 5.06 7.84
N THR A 162 -1.47 3.84 7.41
CA THR A 162 -0.44 2.83 7.15
C THR A 162 -0.46 2.49 5.67
N ARG A 163 0.72 2.20 5.12
CA ARG A 163 0.84 1.73 3.76
C ARG A 163 1.86 0.61 3.64
N ALA A 164 1.57 -0.36 2.80
CA ALA A 164 2.53 -1.33 2.32
C ALA A 164 2.81 -1.06 0.84
N ASP A 165 4.08 -0.87 0.51
CA ASP A 165 4.51 -0.74 -0.87
C ASP A 165 4.36 -2.08 -1.60
N GLY A 166 3.93 -1.99 -2.87
CA GLY A 166 3.93 -3.12 -3.79
C GLY A 166 5.25 -3.22 -4.54
N PHE A 167 5.17 -3.66 -5.80
CA PHE A 167 6.32 -3.57 -6.71
C PHE A 167 6.66 -2.11 -7.04
N LEU A 168 5.65 -1.24 -7.17
CA LEU A 168 5.84 0.20 -7.25
C LEU A 168 5.77 0.81 -5.85
N PRO A 169 6.71 1.70 -5.48
CA PRO A 169 6.61 2.46 -4.24
C PRO A 169 5.45 3.45 -4.31
N VAL A 170 4.86 3.77 -3.16
CA VAL A 170 3.86 4.84 -3.06
C VAL A 170 4.55 6.20 -2.94
N ASP A 171 4.76 6.86 -4.08
CA ASP A 171 5.40 8.17 -4.14
C ASP A 171 4.42 9.34 -3.85
N GLU A 172 3.10 9.10 -3.94
CA GLU A 172 2.10 10.15 -3.67
C GLU A 172 0.82 9.57 -3.06
N MET A 173 0.33 10.21 -2.00
CA MET A 173 -0.91 9.86 -1.32
C MET A 173 -1.83 11.06 -1.16
N ARG A 174 -3.14 10.78 -1.16
CA ARG A 174 -4.19 11.74 -0.81
C ARG A 174 -4.98 11.24 0.39
N VAL A 175 -5.23 12.13 1.34
CA VAL A 175 -6.13 11.91 2.47
C VAL A 175 -7.22 12.97 2.44
N GLU A 176 -8.46 12.54 2.38
CA GLU A 176 -9.64 13.40 2.38
C GLU A 176 -10.40 13.18 3.68
N ALA A 177 -10.95 14.23 4.26
CA ALA A 177 -11.85 14.11 5.40
C ALA A 177 -13.09 14.97 5.20
N MET A 178 -14.23 14.48 5.65
CA MET A 178 -15.53 15.14 5.58
C MET A 178 -16.17 15.15 6.96
N LEU A 179 -16.81 16.27 7.28
CA LEU A 179 -17.61 16.43 8.48
C LEU A 179 -19.05 16.00 8.16
N GLU A 180 -19.48 14.87 8.74
CA GLU A 180 -20.84 14.32 8.54
C GLU A 180 -21.92 15.15 9.25
N THR A 181 -21.51 15.97 10.22
CA THR A 181 -22.37 16.84 11.04
C THR A 181 -21.99 18.32 10.88
N PRO A 182 -22.14 18.91 9.68
CA PRO A 182 -21.58 20.24 9.36
C PRO A 182 -22.27 21.41 10.08
N LEU A 183 -23.43 21.20 10.70
CA LEU A 183 -24.12 22.20 11.52
C LEU A 183 -23.58 22.27 12.96
N ASN A 184 -22.82 21.24 13.38
CA ASN A 184 -22.37 21.08 14.76
C ASN A 184 -20.92 21.56 14.97
N GLY A 185 -20.26 22.06 13.93
CA GLY A 185 -18.89 22.54 14.01
C GLY A 185 -18.22 22.64 12.65
N TYR A 186 -16.89 22.80 12.66
CA TYR A 186 -16.10 22.96 11.44
C TYR A 186 -14.62 22.59 11.66
N PHE A 187 -13.89 22.33 10.57
CA PHE A 187 -12.44 22.17 10.59
C PHE A 187 -11.72 23.52 10.72
N THR A 188 -10.69 23.55 11.56
CA THR A 188 -9.87 24.74 11.81
C THR A 188 -8.48 24.64 11.21
N SER A 189 -7.94 23.43 11.09
CA SER A 189 -6.61 23.18 10.51
C SER A 189 -6.47 21.72 10.09
N ALA A 190 -5.45 21.42 9.30
CA ALA A 190 -5.04 20.06 8.99
C ALA A 190 -3.53 20.02 8.73
N SER A 191 -2.89 18.92 9.09
CA SER A 191 -1.49 18.66 8.76
C SER A 191 -1.25 17.19 8.42
N ILE A 192 -0.31 16.99 7.50
CA ILE A 192 0.17 15.70 7.04
C ILE A 192 1.71 15.77 6.90
N PRO A 193 2.47 14.75 7.33
CA PRO A 193 3.92 14.73 7.17
C PRO A 193 4.32 14.75 5.70
N GLY A 194 5.29 15.60 5.33
CA GLY A 194 5.82 15.67 3.97
C GLY A 194 4.84 16.20 2.92
N GLY A 195 3.78 16.88 3.35
CA GLY A 195 2.70 17.28 2.45
C GLY A 195 2.03 18.61 2.79
N SER A 196 0.89 18.86 2.14
CA SER A 196 0.11 20.08 2.30
C SER A 196 -1.39 19.76 2.36
N CYS A 197 -2.16 20.60 3.06
CA CYS A 197 -3.60 20.41 3.22
C CYS A 197 -4.36 21.67 2.83
N SER A 198 -5.50 21.47 2.15
CA SER A 198 -6.54 22.47 1.96
C SER A 198 -7.69 22.20 2.93
N VAL A 199 -8.11 23.23 3.67
CA VAL A 199 -9.13 23.12 4.72
C VAL A 199 -10.29 24.05 4.40
N ALA A 200 -11.49 23.49 4.32
CA ALA A 200 -12.76 24.21 4.34
C ALA A 200 -13.51 23.89 5.64
N ALA A 201 -14.70 24.46 5.83
CA ALA A 201 -15.45 24.28 7.07
C ALA A 201 -15.84 22.80 7.30
N ASP A 202 -16.23 22.08 6.26
CA ASP A 202 -16.77 20.73 6.31
C ASP A 202 -15.92 19.68 5.60
N THR A 203 -14.82 20.10 4.95
CA THR A 203 -13.95 19.23 4.16
C THR A 203 -12.47 19.55 4.34
N VAL A 204 -11.63 18.52 4.27
CA VAL A 204 -10.17 18.61 4.26
C VAL A 204 -9.65 17.74 3.12
N SER A 205 -8.65 18.25 2.40
CA SER A 205 -7.90 17.48 1.39
C SER A 205 -6.41 17.69 1.60
N CYS A 206 -5.69 16.63 1.96
CA CYS A 206 -4.25 16.60 2.15
C CYS A 206 -3.58 15.77 1.07
N THR A 207 -2.43 16.23 0.56
CA THR A 207 -1.55 15.46 -0.33
C THR A 207 -0.17 15.38 0.28
N ALA A 208 0.48 14.22 0.18
CA ALA A 208 1.85 14.00 0.65
C ALA A 208 2.68 13.28 -0.41
N SER A 209 3.90 13.77 -0.61
CA SER A 209 4.91 13.17 -1.49
C SER A 209 5.87 12.32 -0.66
N ASP A 210 6.18 11.13 -1.14
CA ASP A 210 6.99 10.11 -0.47
C ASP A 210 6.68 9.94 1.04
N PRO A 211 5.40 9.72 1.44
CA PRO A 211 5.09 9.52 2.86
C PRO A 211 5.89 8.37 3.49
N PRO A 212 6.13 8.37 4.81
CA PRO A 212 6.68 7.18 5.47
C PRO A 212 5.63 6.03 5.46
N PRO A 213 6.04 4.76 5.71
CA PRO A 213 5.11 3.62 5.75
C PRO A 213 3.98 3.73 6.79
N SER A 214 4.17 4.55 7.81
CA SER A 214 3.14 4.90 8.79
C SER A 214 3.29 6.35 9.21
N PHE A 215 2.18 7.10 9.19
CA PHE A 215 2.12 8.51 9.58
C PHE A 215 0.76 8.90 10.13
N ASP A 216 0.73 10.03 10.84
CA ASP A 216 -0.49 10.60 11.40
C ASP A 216 -0.93 11.82 10.60
N VAL A 217 -2.22 11.85 10.27
CA VAL A 217 -2.91 13.04 9.78
C VAL A 217 -3.62 13.67 10.97
N VAL A 218 -3.31 14.94 11.24
CA VAL A 218 -3.88 15.68 12.38
C VAL A 218 -4.84 16.73 11.85
N LEU A 219 -6.10 16.63 12.27
CA LEU A 219 -7.15 17.59 11.93
C LEU A 219 -7.48 18.43 13.16
N GLY A 220 -7.40 19.75 13.03
CA GLY A 220 -7.98 20.68 13.99
C GLY A 220 -9.46 20.83 13.73
N ALA A 221 -10.28 20.73 14.77
CA ALA A 221 -11.73 20.85 14.70
C ALA A 221 -12.26 21.77 15.79
N TYR A 222 -13.41 22.39 15.54
CA TYR A 222 -14.15 23.20 16.49
C TYR A 222 -15.59 22.68 16.53
N VAL A 223 -16.11 22.43 17.73
CA VAL A 223 -17.49 21.99 17.94
C VAL A 223 -18.29 23.14 18.54
N GLU A 224 -19.46 23.43 17.98
CA GLU A 224 -20.35 24.48 18.43
C GLU A 224 -20.95 24.17 19.81
N GLN A 225 -21.28 25.21 20.57
CA GLN A 225 -21.94 25.03 21.85
C GLN A 225 -23.34 24.43 21.66
N GLY A 226 -23.62 23.32 22.34
CA GLY A 226 -24.92 22.63 22.27
C GLY A 226 -25.01 21.58 21.16
N ALA A 227 -23.91 21.30 20.45
CA ALA A 227 -23.81 20.13 19.58
C ALA A 227 -24.06 18.82 20.37
N ASP A 228 -24.82 17.93 19.76
CA ASP A 228 -25.15 16.59 20.27
C ASP A 228 -24.27 15.49 19.67
N ALA A 229 -23.72 15.74 18.49
CA ALA A 229 -22.80 14.83 17.81
C ALA A 229 -21.77 15.59 16.96
N PHE A 230 -20.58 15.01 16.80
CA PHE A 230 -19.57 15.49 15.85
C PHE A 230 -18.87 14.29 15.22
N THR A 231 -19.13 14.04 13.93
CA THR A 231 -18.63 12.85 13.23
C THR A 231 -17.79 13.23 12.02
N ILE A 232 -16.57 12.71 11.96
CA ILE A 232 -15.64 12.90 10.84
C ILE A 232 -15.40 11.54 10.19
N THR A 233 -15.57 11.49 8.87
CA THR A 233 -15.11 10.38 8.04
C THR A 233 -13.87 10.81 7.28
N ALA A 234 -12.82 9.99 7.30
CA ALA A 234 -11.61 10.19 6.53
C ALA A 234 -11.37 9.02 5.59
N ALA A 235 -10.83 9.30 4.41
CA ALA A 235 -10.43 8.33 3.41
C ALA A 235 -8.97 8.56 3.00
N ALA A 236 -8.20 7.50 2.86
CA ALA A 236 -6.83 7.55 2.34
C ALA A 236 -6.74 6.74 1.04
N GLN A 237 -5.91 7.18 0.11
CA GLN A 237 -5.67 6.47 -1.14
C GLN A 237 -4.28 6.81 -1.69
N SER A 238 -3.64 5.82 -2.32
CA SER A 238 -2.48 6.07 -3.19
C SER A 238 -2.98 6.76 -4.47
N ILE A 239 -2.25 7.77 -4.92
CA ILE A 239 -2.53 8.45 -6.20
C ILE A 239 -1.35 8.32 -7.17
N THR A 240 -0.36 7.51 -6.79
CA THR A 240 0.73 7.06 -7.65
C THR A 240 0.16 6.33 -8.86
N ASN A 241 0.64 6.68 -10.05
CA ASN A 241 0.15 6.06 -11.27
C ASN A 241 0.55 4.57 -11.32
N GLY A 242 -0.41 3.71 -11.65
CA GLY A 242 -0.19 2.27 -11.79
C GLY A 242 -0.25 1.48 -10.49
N THR A 243 -0.51 2.11 -9.34
CA THR A 243 -0.80 1.38 -8.10
C THR A 243 -2.27 0.98 -8.06
N ALA A 244 -2.56 -0.13 -7.41
CA ALA A 244 -3.91 -0.59 -7.12
C ALA A 244 -3.99 -0.97 -5.65
N ASP A 245 -5.01 -0.50 -4.95
CA ASP A 245 -5.18 -0.87 -3.55
C ASP A 245 -5.65 -2.33 -3.41
N LEU A 246 -4.99 -3.08 -2.54
CA LEU A 246 -5.23 -4.50 -2.33
C LEU A 246 -6.52 -4.77 -1.54
N VAL A 247 -6.86 -3.91 -0.59
CA VAL A 247 -7.91 -4.12 0.41
C VAL A 247 -8.79 -2.88 0.58
N ALA A 248 -9.35 -2.34 -0.51
CA ALA A 248 -10.15 -1.09 -0.53
C ALA A 248 -11.22 -0.84 0.58
N GLY A 249 -11.60 -1.86 1.38
CA GLY A 249 -12.45 -1.69 2.56
C GLY A 249 -11.76 -1.11 3.81
N ASN A 250 -10.42 -1.02 3.87
CA ASN A 250 -9.66 -0.41 4.98
C ASN A 250 -9.20 1.03 4.67
N ASP A 251 -9.56 1.56 3.50
CA ASP A 251 -9.22 2.91 3.03
C ASP A 251 -10.07 4.02 3.68
N THR A 252 -11.03 3.68 4.55
CA THR A 252 -11.92 4.63 5.21
C THR A 252 -12.03 4.40 6.70
N ALA A 253 -12.03 5.48 7.49
CA ALA A 253 -12.23 5.46 8.93
C ALA A 253 -13.15 6.57 9.39
N THR A 254 -13.92 6.31 10.44
CA THR A 254 -14.82 7.28 11.06
C THR A 254 -14.47 7.46 12.53
N VAL A 255 -14.50 8.71 13.01
CA VAL A 255 -14.49 9.04 14.43
C VAL A 255 -15.76 9.83 14.77
N SER A 256 -16.44 9.43 15.83
CA SER A 256 -17.67 10.07 16.30
C SER A 256 -17.52 10.48 17.76
N TYR A 257 -17.92 11.71 18.06
CA TYR A 257 -18.03 12.24 19.42
C TYR A 257 -19.50 12.48 19.73
N ASP A 258 -19.97 11.92 20.84
CA ASP A 258 -21.34 12.05 21.36
C ASP A 258 -21.41 12.85 22.68
N ARG A 259 -20.24 13.24 23.19
CA ARG A 259 -20.07 13.96 24.46
C ARG A 259 -18.98 14.99 24.33
N PHE A 260 -19.21 16.15 24.94
CA PHE A 260 -18.29 17.28 24.88
C PHE A 260 -18.00 17.85 26.26
N GLY A 261 -16.72 18.07 26.54
CA GLY A 261 -16.25 18.71 27.75
C GLY A 261 -16.52 20.23 27.75
N PRO A 262 -16.32 20.91 28.90
CA PRO A 262 -16.44 22.36 28.96
C PRO A 262 -15.40 23.05 28.06
N PRO A 263 -15.68 24.30 27.61
CA PRO A 263 -14.71 25.08 26.87
C PRO A 263 -13.41 25.28 27.67
N LEU A 264 -12.26 25.15 27.01
CA LEU A 264 -10.98 25.42 27.66
C LEU A 264 -10.79 26.94 27.80
N PRO A 265 -10.17 27.41 28.89
CA PRO A 265 -9.89 28.83 29.06
C PRO A 265 -9.03 29.35 27.91
N THR A 266 -9.45 30.44 27.26
CA THR A 266 -8.57 31.18 26.35
C THR A 266 -7.36 31.68 27.14
N ALA A 267 -6.15 31.35 26.68
CA ALA A 267 -4.93 31.86 27.30
C ALA A 267 -5.01 33.39 27.43
N PRO A 268 -4.63 33.98 28.59
CA PRO A 268 -4.64 35.43 28.75
C PRO A 268 -3.78 36.06 27.65
N ALA A 269 -4.32 37.09 26.98
CA ALA A 269 -3.54 37.89 26.05
C ALA A 269 -2.27 38.37 26.78
N VAL A 270 -1.10 38.05 26.21
CA VAL A 270 0.17 38.61 26.69
C VAL A 270 0.04 40.12 26.53
N GLN A 271 -0.16 40.83 27.64
CA GLN A 271 -0.16 42.28 27.63
C GLN A 271 1.23 42.73 27.14
N PRO A 272 1.31 43.67 26.17
CA PRO A 272 2.58 44.28 25.81
C PRO A 272 3.21 44.90 27.07
N PRO A 273 4.54 44.83 27.27
CA PRO A 273 5.16 45.42 28.44
C PRO A 273 4.81 46.92 28.48
N THR A 274 4.21 47.33 29.58
CA THR A 274 3.95 48.74 29.89
C THR A 274 5.28 49.47 29.97
N SER A 275 5.46 50.48 29.13
CA SER A 275 6.62 51.37 29.15
C SER A 275 6.65 52.16 30.46
N GLU A 276 7.59 51.83 31.36
CA GLU A 276 7.93 52.71 32.48
C GLU A 276 8.75 53.93 31.99
N PRO A 277 8.55 55.12 32.58
CA PRO A 277 9.31 56.31 32.23
C PRO A 277 10.72 56.27 32.87
N SER A 278 11.75 56.49 32.05
CA SER A 278 13.15 56.58 32.48
C SER A 278 13.42 57.82 33.35
N PRO A 279 14.18 57.71 34.45
CA PRO A 279 14.86 58.84 35.06
C PRO A 279 16.25 59.02 34.44
N GLY A 280 16.62 60.28 34.19
CA GLY A 280 17.85 60.66 33.51
C GLY A 280 19.12 60.75 34.37
N SER A 281 20.22 60.88 33.63
CA SER A 281 21.46 61.62 33.91
C SER A 281 22.39 61.18 35.06
N GLY A 282 23.61 60.76 34.66
CA GLY A 282 24.82 60.82 35.49
C GLY A 282 26.05 60.41 34.68
N GLY A 283 26.95 61.37 34.39
CA GLY A 283 28.15 61.16 33.58
C GLY A 283 29.41 60.71 34.34
N GLY A 284 30.49 60.48 33.59
CA GLY A 284 31.87 60.54 34.11
C GLY A 284 32.81 59.38 33.73
N GLY A 285 33.66 59.61 32.72
CA GLY A 285 35.13 59.52 32.86
C GLY A 285 35.88 58.17 32.85
N ALA A 286 36.85 58.11 31.91
CA ALA A 286 38.21 57.53 32.00
C ALA A 286 38.47 56.06 31.54
N SER A 287 39.03 55.99 30.32
CA SER A 287 40.28 55.32 29.89
C SER A 287 40.77 54.02 30.54
N GLY A 288 40.98 53.00 29.71
CA GLY A 288 41.82 51.83 30.03
C GLY A 288 41.92 50.83 28.88
N ILE A 289 42.98 50.97 28.08
CA ILE A 289 43.40 50.10 26.96
C ILE A 289 43.78 48.70 27.51
N PHE A 290 43.36 47.60 26.86
CA PHE A 290 44.22 46.43 26.59
C PHE A 290 43.62 45.53 25.50
N PHE A 291 44.47 45.24 24.51
CA PHE A 291 44.34 44.32 23.37
C PHE A 291 43.98 42.88 23.78
N VAL A 292 43.23 42.16 22.93
CA VAL A 292 43.71 40.95 22.20
C VAL A 292 42.87 40.77 20.93
N ALA A 293 43.56 40.65 19.79
CA ALA A 293 43.03 40.36 18.48
C ALA A 293 42.89 38.84 18.24
N TRP A 294 41.89 38.41 17.48
CA TRP A 294 41.93 37.15 16.73
C TRP A 294 41.49 37.39 15.29
N LEU A 295 42.43 37.15 14.38
CA LEU A 295 42.31 37.21 12.92
C LEU A 295 41.83 35.86 12.40
N ALA A 296 40.77 35.85 11.58
CA ALA A 296 40.44 34.73 10.71
C ALA A 296 40.96 35.02 9.30
N LEU A 297 41.83 34.14 8.80
CA LEU A 297 42.42 34.18 7.46
C LEU A 297 42.08 32.89 6.72
N LEU A 298 41.68 33.06 5.45
CA LEU A 298 41.86 32.14 4.30
C LEU A 298 40.95 30.89 4.29
N SER A 299 40.42 30.40 3.16
CA SER A 299 40.77 30.60 1.75
C SER A 299 39.65 30.04 0.85
N PHE A 300 39.22 30.83 -0.14
CA PHE A 300 38.48 30.35 -1.31
C PHE A 300 39.47 30.21 -2.48
N ARG A 301 39.55 29.03 -3.12
CA ARG A 301 39.64 28.89 -4.60
C ARG A 301 39.75 27.43 -5.09
N ARG A 302 38.77 27.09 -5.96
CA ARG A 302 38.83 26.37 -7.26
C ARG A 302 39.25 24.88 -7.22
N VAL A 303 38.65 23.99 -8.02
CA VAL A 303 38.92 23.83 -9.46
C VAL A 303 37.85 22.93 -10.12
N LEU A 304 37.41 23.33 -11.33
CA LEU A 304 36.72 22.52 -12.34
C LEU A 304 37.73 21.60 -13.05
N LEU A 305 37.36 20.36 -13.42
CA LEU A 305 37.67 19.77 -14.74
C LEU A 305 36.96 18.43 -15.02
N ARG A 306 36.65 18.26 -16.30
CA ARG A 306 35.94 17.19 -17.04
C ARG A 306 36.72 15.88 -17.15
N VAL A 307 36.00 14.75 -17.34
CA VAL A 307 36.34 13.58 -18.20
C VAL A 307 35.00 12.87 -18.51
N SER A 308 34.43 12.79 -19.72
CA SER A 308 34.73 12.07 -20.99
C SER A 308 34.60 10.54 -20.97
N HIS A 309 33.77 10.05 -21.91
CA HIS A 309 33.50 8.68 -22.35
C HIS A 309 34.65 7.66 -22.32
N ARG A 310 34.31 6.43 -21.95
CA ARG A 310 34.36 5.24 -22.81
C ARG A 310 33.15 4.37 -22.55
#